data_AF-Q05SA0-F1
#
_entry.id   AF-Q05SA0-F1
#
_cell.length_a   1.000
_cell.length_b   1.000
_cell.length_c   1.000
_cell.angle_alpha   90.00
_cell.angle_beta   90.00
_cell.angle_gamma   90.00
#
_symmetry.space_group_name_H-M   'P 1'
#
loop_
_entity.id
_entity.type
_entity.pdbx_description
1 polymer ?
#
loop_
_entity_poly.entity_id
_entity_poly.type
_entity_poly.pdbx_seq_one_letter_code
_entity_poly.pdbx_strand_id
1 'polypeptide(L)' 'MADPNDPGIDRSEPTVELTLNGGGLRLLLDAVTCRLERWSGGDPGEQVDLQRMQTLLTAAILEISFGETGQR' A
#
# COMPACT_ATOMS: atom_id res chain seq x y z
N MET A 1 20.82 12.17 -16.53
CA MET A 1 21.27 10.96 -15.80
C MET A 1 20.18 10.66 -14.77
N ALA A 2 19.41 9.61 -14.98
CA ALA A 2 18.42 9.15 -14.00
C ALA A 2 19.17 8.32 -12.93
N ASP A 3 18.79 8.52 -11.66
CA ASP A 3 19.41 7.86 -10.51
C ASP A 3 19.08 6.35 -10.53
N PRO A 4 20.07 5.45 -10.45
CA PRO A 4 19.86 4.00 -10.55
C PRO A 4 19.22 3.36 -9.31
N ASN A 5 18.88 4.15 -8.28
CA ASN A 5 18.35 3.68 -7.00
C ASN A 5 16.94 4.21 -6.68
N ASP A 6 16.26 4.85 -7.63
CA ASP A 6 14.84 5.14 -7.48
C ASP A 6 14.05 3.83 -7.62
N PRO A 7 13.29 3.39 -6.59
CA PRO A 7 12.45 2.20 -6.69
C PRO A 7 11.28 2.51 -7.63
N GLY A 8 11.59 2.58 -8.93
CA GLY A 8 10.74 3.03 -10.00
C GLY A 8 9.37 2.38 -9.86
N ILE A 9 8.37 3.19 -9.55
CA ILE A 9 7.07 2.93 -10.12
C ILE A 9 7.35 2.96 -11.62
N ASP A 10 7.18 1.84 -12.32
CA ASP A 10 7.17 1.87 -13.77
C ASP A 10 6.00 2.77 -14.16
N ARG A 11 6.29 4.05 -14.43
CA ARG A 11 5.27 5.07 -14.73
C ARG A 11 4.54 4.78 -16.04
N SER A 12 4.84 3.67 -16.71
CA SER A 12 4.17 3.18 -17.90
C SER A 12 2.98 2.26 -17.57
N GLU A 13 2.86 1.78 -16.33
CA GLU A 13 1.71 0.97 -15.93
C GLU A 13 0.46 1.83 -15.71
N PRO A 14 -0.70 1.43 -16.25
CA PRO A 14 -1.93 2.17 -16.09
C PRO A 14 -2.37 2.17 -14.61
N THR A 15 -2.51 3.36 -14.04
CA THR A 15 -2.99 3.53 -12.66
C THR A 15 -4.48 3.90 -12.64
N VAL A 16 -5.15 3.55 -11.54
CA VAL A 16 -6.55 3.90 -11.27
C VAL A 16 -6.63 4.54 -9.89
N GLU A 17 -7.32 5.69 -9.81
CA GLU A 17 -7.62 6.35 -8.54
C GLU A 17 -8.88 5.73 -7.91
N LEU A 18 -8.82 5.43 -6.62
CA LEU A 18 -9.87 4.75 -5.86
C LEU A 18 -10.24 5.60 -4.65
N THR A 19 -11.54 5.80 -4.40
CA THR A 19 -12.01 6.44 -3.16
C THR A 19 -12.50 5.37 -2.18
N LEU A 20 -11.93 5.36 -0.97
CA LEU A 20 -12.26 4.39 0.08
C LEU A 20 -12.51 5.11 1.40
N ASN A 21 -13.45 4.60 2.19
CA ASN A 21 -13.60 5.00 3.59
C ASN A 21 -12.57 4.24 4.47
N GLY A 22 -12.37 4.69 5.71
CA GLY A 22 -11.42 4.07 6.63
C GLY A 22 -11.67 2.58 6.90
N GLY A 23 -12.92 2.13 6.82
CA GLY A 23 -13.27 0.70 6.94
C GLY A 23 -12.79 -0.12 5.75
N GLY A 24 -13.03 0.35 4.53
CA GLY A 24 -12.56 -0.31 3.30
C GLY A 24 -11.03 -0.35 3.22
N LEU A 25 -10.37 0.72 3.66
CA LEU A 25 -8.91 0.79 3.72
C LEU A 25 -8.32 -0.24 4.71
N ARG A 26 -8.94 -0.40 5.89
CA ARG A 26 -8.55 -1.44 6.86
C ARG A 26 -8.74 -2.86 6.31
N LEU A 27 -9.83 -3.12 5.60
CA LEU A 27 -10.06 -4.43 4.97
C LEU A 27 -8.99 -4.76 3.92
N LEU A 28 -8.59 -3.78 3.11
CA LEU A 28 -7.50 -3.98 2.14
C LEU A 28 -6.17 -4.24 2.85
N LEU A 29 -5.86 -3.49 3.91
CA LEU A 29 -4.63 -3.70 4.67
C LEU A 29 -4.58 -5.11 5.29
N ASP A 30 -5.69 -5.57 5.85
CA ASP A 30 -5.82 -6.91 6.43
C ASP A 30 -5.60 -8.00 5.37
N ALA A 31 -6.22 -7.85 4.19
CA ALA A 31 -6.04 -8.79 3.09
C ALA A 31 -4.58 -8.87 2.59
N VAL A 32 -3.93 -7.72 2.41
CA VAL A 32 -2.52 -7.66 2.00
C VAL A 32 -1.62 -8.28 3.06
N THR A 33 -1.89 -8.00 4.34
CA THR A 33 -1.12 -8.56 5.46
C THR A 33 -1.27 -10.07 5.53
N CYS A 34 -2.50 -10.59 5.45
CA CYS A 34 -2.78 -12.02 5.44
C CYS A 34 -2.08 -12.73 4.27
N ARG A 35 -2.03 -12.10 3.08
CA ARG A 35 -1.31 -12.63 1.91
C ARG A 35 0.20 -12.69 2.15
N LEU A 36 0.79 -11.67 2.78
CA LEU A 36 2.21 -11.63 3.13
C LEU A 36 2.57 -12.63 4.23
N GLU A 37 1.74 -12.78 5.26
CA GLU A 37 1.97 -13.75 6.34
C GLU A 37 1.91 -15.19 5.87
N ARG A 38 1.05 -15.47 4.88
CA ARG A 38 0.88 -16.80 4.29
C ARG A 38 1.71 -17.00 3.02
N TRP A 39 2.75 -16.19 2.84
CA TRP A 39 3.58 -16.24 1.65
C TRP A 39 4.30 -17.59 1.54
N SER A 40 4.08 -18.29 0.43
CA SER A 40 4.63 -19.64 0.19
C SER A 40 5.89 -19.65 -0.67
N GLY A 41 6.46 -18.47 -0.99
CA GLY A 41 7.66 -18.36 -1.82
C GLY A 41 7.36 -18.27 -3.33
N GLY A 42 6.50 -17.32 -3.72
CA GLY A 42 6.18 -17.01 -5.11
C GLY A 42 7.15 -16.01 -5.75
N ASP A 43 6.62 -15.18 -6.66
CA ASP A 43 7.41 -14.14 -7.33
C ASP A 43 7.93 -13.07 -6.33
N PRO A 44 9.23 -12.78 -6.28
CA PRO A 44 9.78 -11.79 -5.35
C PRO A 44 9.31 -10.37 -5.67
N GLY A 45 8.95 -10.06 -6.91
CA GLY A 45 8.33 -8.78 -7.29
C GLY A 45 6.94 -8.64 -6.67
N GLU A 46 6.09 -9.66 -6.78
CA GLU A 46 4.77 -9.67 -6.12
C GLU A 46 4.90 -9.46 -4.60
N GLN A 47 5.92 -10.06 -3.95
CA GLN A 47 6.16 -9.85 -2.53
C GLN A 47 6.54 -8.39 -2.21
N VAL A 48 7.38 -7.77 -3.03
CA VAL A 48 7.76 -6.35 -2.88
C VAL A 48 6.56 -5.44 -3.09
N ASP A 49 5.71 -5.72 -4.08
CA ASP A 49 4.52 -4.93 -4.38
C ASP A 49 3.50 -5.01 -3.24
N LEU A 50 3.30 -6.19 -2.67
CA LEU A 50 2.47 -6.38 -1.48
C LEU A 50 3.00 -5.61 -0.28
N GLN A 51 4.32 -5.61 -0.04
CA GLN A 51 4.93 -4.84 1.05
C GLN A 51 4.80 -3.32 0.84
N ARG A 52 4.95 -2.84 -0.41
CA ARG A 52 4.70 -1.44 -0.76
C ARG A 52 3.24 -1.07 -0.51
N MET A 53 2.31 -1.90 -0.95
CA MET A 53 0.87 -1.67 -0.76
C MET A 53 0.52 -1.65 0.73
N GLN A 54 1.07 -2.56 1.54
CA GLN A 54 0.90 -2.57 2.99
C GLN A 54 1.35 -1.23 3.62
N THR A 55 2.49 -0.70 3.18
CA THR A 55 3.04 0.57 3.68
C THR A 55 2.15 1.75 3.34
N LEU A 56 1.69 1.85 2.08
CA LEU A 56 0.79 2.92 1.63
C LEU A 56 -0.56 2.89 2.35
N LEU A 57 -1.15 1.69 2.48
CA LEU A 57 -2.42 1.51 3.18
C LEU A 57 -2.29 1.86 4.68
N THR A 58 -1.18 1.49 5.31
CA THR A 58 -0.89 1.86 6.71
C THR A 58 -0.78 3.37 6.87
N ALA A 59 -0.02 4.05 6.00
CA ALA A 59 0.11 5.51 6.01
C ALA A 59 -1.25 6.20 5.83
N ALA A 60 -2.07 5.73 4.88
CA ALA A 60 -3.40 6.28 4.66
C ALA A 60 -4.35 6.05 5.86
N ILE A 61 -4.27 4.91 6.57
CA ILE A 61 -5.06 4.67 7.79
C ILE A 61 -4.62 5.63 8.90
N LEU A 62 -3.32 5.87 9.04
CA LEU A 62 -2.79 6.82 10.01
C LEU A 62 -3.26 8.24 9.67
N GLU A 63 -3.20 8.65 8.41
CA GLU A 63 -3.67 9.97 7.97
C GLU A 63 -5.16 10.18 8.27
N ILE A 64 -6.02 9.18 8.01
CA ILE A 64 -7.44 9.23 8.39
C ILE A 64 -7.58 9.36 9.91
N SER A 65 -6.91 8.50 10.67
CA SER A 65 -7.03 8.45 12.13
C SER A 65 -6.50 9.72 12.81
N PHE A 66 -5.40 10.29 12.29
CA PHE A 66 -4.80 11.52 12.82
C PHE A 66 -5.55 12.78 12.35
N GLY A 67 -6.05 12.78 11.11
CA GLY A 67 -6.91 13.85 10.58
C GLY A 67 -8.20 14.00 11.38
N GLU A 68 -8.77 12.88 11.86
CA GLU A 68 -9.93 12.89 12.77
C GLU A 68 -9.61 13.45 14.16
N THR A 69 -8.38 13.30 14.66
CA THR A 69 -7.95 13.84 15.97
C THR A 69 -7.54 15.31 15.95
N GLY A 70 -7.17 15.87 14.79
CA GLY A 70 -6.77 17.27 14.65
C GLY A 70 -7.92 18.28 14.53
N GLN A 71 -9.17 17.80 14.41
CA GLN A 71 -10.36 18.62 14.21
C GLN A 71 -11.32 18.63 15.42
N ARG A 72 -10.83 18.31 16.63
CA ARG A 72 -11.62 18.32 17.86
C ARG A 72 -11.16 19.40 18.83
#